data_AF-A0A852CX72-F1
#
_entry.id   AF-A0A852CX72-F1
#
_cell.length_a   1.000
_cell.length_b   1.000
_cell.length_c   1.000
_cell.angle_alpha   90.00
_cell.angle_beta   90.00
_cell.angle_gamma   90.00
#
_symmetry.space_group_name_H-M   'P 1'
#
loop_
_entity.id
_entity.type
_entity.pdbx_description
1 polymer ?
#
loop_
_entity_poly.entity_id
_entity_poly.type
_entity_poly.pdbx_seq_one_letter_code
_entity_poly.pdbx_strand_id
1 'polypeptide(L)' 'SLVEKSVNTIRFLAIDAVEKANSGHPGLPMGCAPMGHILYDEVMNYYSNNPTCF' A
#
# COMPACT_ATOMS: atom_id res chain seq x y z
N SER A 1 -7.90 -15.45 1.43
CA SER A 1 -6.55 -15.45 2.06
C SER A 1 -6.34 -14.18 2.89
N LEU A 2 -5.47 -14.19 3.90
CA LEU A 2 -5.12 -12.97 4.69
C LEU A 2 -4.44 -11.93 3.79
N VAL A 3 -3.60 -12.40 2.85
CA VAL A 3 -2.91 -11.60 1.83
C VAL A 3 -3.90 -10.84 0.94
N GLU A 4 -4.97 -11.50 0.46
CA GLU A 4 -5.99 -10.82 -0.36
C GLU A 4 -6.70 -9.70 0.39
N LYS A 5 -6.94 -9.86 1.70
CA LYS A 5 -7.54 -8.79 2.52
C LYS A 5 -6.59 -7.62 2.63
N SER A 6 -5.30 -7.84 2.92
CA SER A 6 -4.29 -6.78 2.98
C SER A 6 -4.15 -6.03 1.65
N VAL A 7 -4.07 -6.77 0.54
CA VAL A 7 -4.00 -6.19 -0.81
C VAL A 7 -5.25 -5.38 -1.12
N ASN A 8 -6.44 -5.88 -0.81
CA ASN A 8 -7.68 -5.13 -1.03
C ASN A 8 -7.77 -3.89 -0.13
N THR A 9 -7.31 -3.95 1.12
CA THR A 9 -7.22 -2.78 2.00
C THR A 9 -6.35 -1.68 1.37
N ILE A 10 -5.18 -2.02 0.80
CA ILE A 10 -4.32 -1.05 0.11
C ILE A 10 -5.06 -0.41 -1.07
N ARG A 11 -5.83 -1.20 -1.83
CA ARG A 11 -6.63 -0.68 -2.96
C ARG A 11 -7.70 0.29 -2.51
N PHE A 12 -8.49 -0.07 -1.49
CA PHE A 12 -9.56 0.77 -0.98
C PHE A 12 -9.03 2.07 -0.36
N LEU A 13 -7.94 2.01 0.40
CA LEU A 13 -7.29 3.21 0.94
C LEU A 13 -6.81 4.16 -0.17
N ALA A 14 -6.26 3.61 -1.25
CA ALA A 14 -5.83 4.42 -2.39
C ALA A 14 -7.02 5.08 -3.12
N ILE A 15 -8.13 4.35 -3.29
CA ILE A 15 -9.35 4.91 -3.87
C ILE A 15 -9.92 6.01 -2.97
N ASP A 16 -10.12 5.73 -1.69
CA ASP A 16 -10.68 6.69 -0.73
C ASP A 16 -9.82 7.96 -0.62
N ALA A 17 -8.50 7.83 -0.69
CA ALA A 17 -7.58 8.97 -0.69
C ALA A 17 -7.72 9.82 -1.96
N VAL A 18 -7.86 9.21 -3.14
CA VAL A 18 -8.04 9.91 -4.41
C VAL A 18 -9.41 10.58 -4.49
N GLU A 19 -10.47 9.88 -4.08
CA GLU A 19 -11.83 10.42 -4.01
C GLU A 19 -11.90 11.61 -3.06
N LYS A 20 -11.32 11.49 -1.85
CA LYS A 20 -11.26 12.61 -0.89
C LYS A 20 -10.44 13.79 -1.40
N ALA A 21 -9.36 13.53 -2.13
CA ALA A 21 -8.51 14.57 -2.71
C ALA A 21 -9.11 15.20 -3.99
N ASN A 22 -10.20 14.64 -4.55
CA ASN A 22 -10.78 15.00 -5.86
C ASN A 22 -9.75 15.01 -7.01
N SER A 23 -8.62 14.31 -6.85
CA SER A 23 -7.48 14.40 -7.75
C SER A 23 -6.56 13.20 -7.55
N GLY A 24 -6.11 12.59 -8.65
CA GLY A 24 -5.22 11.42 -8.65
C GLY A 24 -5.70 10.31 -9.57
N HIS A 25 -4.88 9.26 -9.73
CA HIS A 25 -5.20 8.10 -10.57
C HIS A 25 -5.09 6.81 -9.74
N PRO A 26 -6.22 6.17 -9.36
CA PRO A 26 -6.22 5.01 -8.47
C PRO A 26 -5.72 3.73 -9.15
N GLY A 27 -5.61 3.73 -10.49
CA GLY A 27 -5.21 2.56 -11.27
C GLY A 27 -3.80 2.03 -10.95
N LEU A 28 -2.83 2.92 -10.73
CA LEU A 28 -1.45 2.53 -10.42
C LEU A 28 -1.35 1.89 -9.02
N PRO A 29 -1.89 2.49 -7.94
CA PRO A 29 -1.99 1.84 -6.63
C PRO A 29 -2.72 0.49 -6.67
N MET A 30 -3.78 0.35 -7.47
CA MET A 30 -4.54 -0.90 -7.56
C MET A 30 -3.78 -2.05 -8.19
N GLY A 31 -2.99 -1.76 -9.24
CA GLY A 31 -2.15 -2.73 -9.94
C GLY A 31 -0.92 -3.13 -9.13
N CYS A 32 -0.31 -2.18 -8.42
CA CYS A 32 0.90 -2.42 -7.63
C CYS A 32 0.63 -2.94 -6.21
N ALA A 33 -0.62 -2.95 -5.73
CA ALA A 33 -0.99 -3.42 -4.38
C ALA A 33 -0.40 -4.79 -3.96
N PRO A 34 -0.43 -5.87 -4.78
CA PRO A 34 0.18 -7.15 -4.39
C PRO A 34 1.70 -7.08 -4.29
N MET A 35 2.33 -6.28 -5.16
CA MET A 35 3.79 -6.11 -5.19
C MET A 35 4.27 -5.26 -4.00
N GLY A 36 3.50 -4.24 -3.63
CA GLY A 36 3.74 -3.42 -2.45
C GLY A 36 3.59 -4.21 -1.15
N HIS A 37 2.62 -5.13 -1.08
CA HIS A 37 2.45 -5.98 0.10
C HIS A 37 3.68 -6.87 0.33
N ILE A 38 4.16 -7.59 -0.69
CA ILE A 38 5.34 -8.47 -0.57
C ILE A 38 6.59 -7.65 -0.24
N LEU A 39 6.79 -6.50 -0.90
CA LEU A 39 7.95 -5.64 -0.65
C LEU A 39 7.99 -5.19 0.81
N TYR A 40 6.85 -4.75 1.36
CA TYR A 40 6.79 -4.16 2.69
C TYR A 40 6.68 -5.19 3.82
N ASP A 41 6.08 -6.36 3.54
CA ASP A 41 5.85 -7.43 4.52
C ASP A 41 7.02 -8.41 4.61
N GLU A 42 7.64 -8.75 3.47
CA GLU A 42 8.64 -9.83 3.41
C GLU A 42 10.08 -9.35 3.10
N VAL A 43 10.24 -8.26 2.33
CA VAL A 43 11.55 -7.87 1.78
C VAL A 43 12.17 -6.69 2.52
N MET A 44 11.36 -5.74 2.98
CA MET A 44 11.84 -4.51 3.59
C MET A 44 12.11 -4.71 5.08
N ASN A 45 13.38 -4.60 5.48
CA ASN A 45 13.75 -4.53 6.89
C ASN A 45 13.80 -3.06 7.32
N TYR A 46 12.68 -2.54 7.82
CA TYR A 46 12.55 -1.15 8.26
C TYR A 46 11.98 -1.08 9.67
N TYR A 47 12.43 -0.10 10.45
CA TYR A 47 11.90 0.13 11.79
C TYR A 47 10.76 1.16 11.74
N SER A 48 9.52 0.71 11.92
CA SER A 48 8.32 1.59 11.81
C SER A 48 8.33 2.81 12.72
N ASN A 49 9.05 2.75 13.83
CA ASN A 49 9.12 3.83 14.81
C ASN A 49 10.34 4.77 14.63
N ASN A 50 11.23 4.49 13.67
CA ASN A 50 12.38 5.35 13.40
C ASN A 50 12.79 5.30 11.91
N PRO A 51 12.26 6.21 11.06
CA PRO A 51 12.47 6.18 9.62
C PRO A 51 13.90 6.57 9.18
N THR A 52 14.81 6.89 10.11
CA THR A 52 16.20 7.25 9.78
C THR A 52 17.21 6.13 10.01
N CYS A 53 16.80 4.96 10.52
CA CYS A 53 17.74 3.86 10.70
C CYS A 53 18.04 3.16 9.36
N PHE A 54 19.30 3.30 8.92
CA PHE A 54 19.95 2.45 7.93
C PHE A 54 20.69 1.30 8.63
#